data_AF-B6W653-F1
#
_entry.id   AF-B6W653-F1
#
_cell.length_a   1.000
_cell.length_b   1.000
_cell.length_c   1.000
_cell.angle_alpha   90.00
_cell.angle_beta   90.00
_cell.angle_gamma   90.00
#
_symmetry.space_group_name_H-M   'P 1'
#
loop_
_entity.id
_entity.type
_entity.pdbx_description
1 polymer ?
#
loop_
_entity_poly.entity_id
_entity_poly.type
_entity_poly.pdbx_seq_one_letter_code
_entity_poly.pdbx_strand_id
1 'polypeptide(L)'
;MVFVISHHAFIPNFRDQRLVLGPFIIKNWNEKFKDKDPRINNKLPIEVLADCGVKFLFTGHLHENGTAKYKSILENEIFNIQTGSTVTYPLPIRHINIYDDLKDFSGFSIDMKTQLIKKFEYENLNGENIKIDNSIAYALKNQLSLKDVLFNYVHSMAKNPIISQMDIKKFLIERLNTNLNLKLSNKGYVKEILKEFSFKFPIYVEKFGNVNLIDADGEIFIKVDSYKSHALIKAGNLEACIEILIRQFEEKIMTTDNMIYYYDKLVKKALSMPISTDKHNLYDFSNYIYQYKALDEKTTPSYVVEFLAKLNNPDYSITEEVIDYCQDEINEIFEFLTMNIRFEIDGSKDKFFDKLISIKGLFFRSLIRYLKRKSNNLYDLITFISKFILKKRRVNGVDLVKYIISYKKVTNIKQNIGKKMLGRANLRSYIVDLVKSINNEVVETYENEDLNERDHYFSYVEYEDE
;
A
#
# COMPACT_ATOMS: atom_id res chain seq x y z
N MET A 1 3.42 36.90 21.34
CA MET A 1 3.21 35.65 20.57
C MET A 1 4.54 34.93 20.43
N VAL A 2 4.57 33.60 20.58
CA VAL A 2 5.79 32.77 20.45
C VAL A 2 5.66 31.87 19.23
N PHE A 3 6.70 31.83 18.39
CA PHE A 3 6.82 30.92 17.26
C PHE A 3 7.88 29.86 17.54
N VAL A 4 7.58 28.60 17.23
CA VAL A 4 8.55 27.51 17.29
C VAL A 4 8.92 27.09 15.87
N ILE A 5 10.20 26.85 15.64
CA ILE A 5 10.71 26.38 14.35
C ILE A 5 11.47 25.08 14.59
N SER A 6 11.18 24.05 13.81
CA SER A 6 11.86 22.75 13.85
C SER A 6 12.08 22.22 12.45
N HIS A 7 13.11 21.39 12.25
CA HIS A 7 13.27 20.70 10.97
C HIS A 7 12.21 19.61 10.78
N HIS A 8 12.04 18.74 11.78
CA HIS A 8 11.09 17.61 11.76
C HIS A 8 9.72 18.01 12.29
N ALA A 9 8.67 17.34 11.80
CA ALA A 9 7.31 17.51 12.29
C ALA A 9 7.13 16.91 13.70
N PHE A 10 6.26 17.53 14.51
CA PHE A 10 5.92 17.06 15.87
C PHE A 10 4.64 16.24 15.92
N ILE A 11 3.86 16.27 14.83
CA ILE A 11 2.71 15.41 14.57
C ILE A 11 2.70 15.07 13.08
N PRO A 12 2.02 13.99 12.66
CA PRO A 12 1.77 13.74 11.25
C PRO A 12 1.00 14.90 10.59
N ASN A 13 1.42 15.33 9.40
CA ASN A 13 0.72 16.33 8.57
C ASN A 13 -0.46 15.74 7.78
N PHE A 14 -0.48 14.43 7.59
CA PHE A 14 -1.59 13.71 7.01
C PHE A 14 -1.76 12.35 7.68
N ARG A 15 -2.98 11.79 7.57
CA ARG A 15 -3.30 10.48 8.14
C ARG A 15 -2.33 9.40 7.65
N ASP A 16 -1.78 8.64 8.58
CA ASP A 16 -0.82 7.55 8.35
C ASP A 16 0.58 7.94 7.84
N GLN A 17 0.99 9.22 7.86
CA GLN A 17 2.38 9.61 7.53
C GLN A 17 3.41 8.78 8.31
N ARG A 18 3.12 8.42 9.57
CA ARG A 18 3.99 7.60 10.43
C ARG A 18 4.39 6.26 9.79
N LEU A 19 3.48 5.62 9.08
CA LEU A 19 3.67 4.25 8.58
C LEU A 19 4.60 4.19 7.37
N VAL A 20 4.68 5.31 6.65
CA VAL A 20 5.33 5.41 5.33
C VAL A 20 6.56 6.33 5.39
N LEU A 21 6.46 7.38 6.21
CA LEU A 21 7.38 8.51 6.32
C LEU A 21 7.63 8.85 7.81
N GLY A 22 7.60 7.83 8.67
CA GLY A 22 7.89 7.97 10.11
C GLY A 22 9.22 8.65 10.45
N PRO A 23 10.32 8.45 9.69
CA PRO A 23 11.57 9.18 9.90
C PRO A 23 11.47 10.70 9.73
N PHE A 24 10.40 11.20 9.09
CA PHE A 24 10.20 12.63 8.88
C PHE A 24 9.54 13.34 10.08
N ILE A 25 9.11 12.57 11.08
CA ILE A 25 8.50 13.03 12.33
C ILE A 25 9.52 12.78 13.46
N ILE A 26 9.52 13.60 14.52
CA ILE A 26 10.35 13.31 15.70
C ILE A 26 10.00 11.93 16.26
N LYS A 27 11.01 11.15 16.65
CA LYS A 27 10.84 9.72 17.01
C LYS A 27 9.79 9.48 18.11
N ASN A 28 9.73 10.38 19.09
CA ASN A 28 8.92 10.25 20.30
C ASN A 28 7.69 11.15 20.27
N TRP A 29 7.21 11.52 19.07
CA TRP A 29 6.08 12.43 18.91
C TRP A 29 4.80 11.95 19.61
N ASN A 30 4.62 10.63 19.73
CA ASN A 30 3.46 9.99 20.37
C ASN A 30 3.79 9.37 21.73
N GLU A 31 4.92 9.74 22.35
CA GLU A 31 5.31 9.25 23.66
C GLU A 31 5.19 10.38 24.68
N LYS A 32 4.39 10.14 25.73
CA LYS A 32 4.23 11.10 26.82
C LYS A 32 5.53 11.21 27.62
N PHE A 33 6.00 12.44 27.86
CA PHE A 33 7.20 12.67 28.66
C PHE A 33 7.02 12.19 30.10
N LYS A 34 8.11 11.71 30.69
CA LYS A 34 8.20 11.44 32.13
C LYS A 34 9.15 12.45 32.75
N ASP A 35 8.61 13.41 33.48
CA ASP A 35 9.36 14.53 34.04
C ASP A 35 8.89 14.85 35.48
N LYS A 36 9.71 15.58 36.24
CA LYS A 36 9.34 16.09 37.56
C LYS A 36 8.49 17.36 37.45
N ASP A 37 8.60 18.09 36.35
CA ASP A 37 7.78 19.27 36.08
C ASP A 37 6.37 18.84 35.64
N PRO A 38 5.31 19.16 36.41
CA PRO A 38 3.94 18.78 36.07
C PRO A 38 3.43 19.42 34.77
N ARG A 39 4.09 20.48 34.27
CA ARG A 39 3.74 21.11 33.00
C ARG A 39 4.16 20.27 31.78
N ILE A 40 5.15 19.39 31.97
CA ILE A 40 5.75 18.55 30.91
C ILE A 40 5.35 17.09 31.11
N ASN A 41 5.27 16.65 32.37
CA ASN A 41 5.02 15.26 32.71
C ASN A 41 3.67 14.77 32.19
N ASN A 42 3.67 13.56 31.65
CA ASN A 42 2.51 12.89 31.06
C ASN A 42 1.88 13.64 29.86
N LYS A 43 2.67 14.46 29.16
CA LYS A 43 2.22 15.17 27.95
C LYS A 43 3.02 14.79 26.72
N LEU A 44 2.37 14.85 25.55
CA LEU A 44 3.05 14.71 24.26
C LEU A 44 3.94 15.94 23.97
N PRO A 45 4.99 15.82 23.13
CA PRO A 45 5.82 16.96 22.77
C PRO A 45 5.05 18.15 22.19
N ILE A 46 4.03 17.91 21.36
CA ILE A 46 3.20 18.99 20.80
C ILE A 46 2.24 19.58 21.83
N GLU A 47 1.74 18.76 22.76
CA GLU A 47 0.83 19.16 23.83
C GLU A 47 1.52 20.13 24.80
N VAL A 48 2.79 19.85 25.14
CA VAL A 48 3.61 20.78 25.94
C VAL A 48 3.70 22.15 25.29
N LEU A 49 3.88 22.22 23.97
CA LEU A 49 3.95 23.49 23.25
C LEU A 49 2.60 24.22 23.25
N ALA A 50 1.51 23.51 22.97
CA ALA A 50 0.15 24.06 23.00
C ALA A 50 -0.18 24.66 24.36
N ASP A 51 0.10 23.92 25.44
CA ASP A 51 -0.19 24.34 26.82
C ASP A 51 0.72 25.45 27.34
N CYS A 52 1.89 25.64 26.73
CA CYS A 52 2.74 26.80 26.97
C CYS A 52 2.32 28.04 26.17
N GLY A 53 1.22 27.98 25.41
CA GLY A 53 0.68 29.11 24.65
C GLY A 53 1.31 29.31 23.27
N VAL A 54 2.03 28.30 22.74
CA VAL A 54 2.53 28.34 21.37
C VAL A 54 1.37 28.07 20.41
N LYS A 55 1.18 28.98 19.45
CA LYS A 55 0.13 28.87 18.43
C LYS A 55 0.62 28.33 17.09
N PHE A 56 1.90 28.53 16.77
CA PHE A 56 2.49 28.10 15.50
C PHE A 56 3.81 27.39 15.69
N LEU A 57 3.88 26.23 15.05
CA LEU A 57 5.07 25.41 14.88
C LEU A 57 5.38 25.32 13.38
N PHE A 58 6.49 25.91 12.94
CA PHE A 58 6.93 25.85 11.54
C PHE A 58 7.90 24.70 11.34
N THR A 59 7.57 23.80 10.41
CA THR A 59 8.35 22.58 10.13
C THR A 59 8.69 22.42 8.65
N GLY A 60 9.58 21.46 8.35
CA GLY A 60 10.00 21.14 6.98
C GLY A 60 10.31 19.65 6.83
N HIS A 61 11.46 19.35 6.22
CA HIS A 61 12.04 18.01 6.05
C HIS A 61 11.29 17.04 5.10
N LEU A 62 9.97 16.94 5.15
CA LEU A 62 9.20 16.07 4.25
C LEU A 62 9.02 16.65 2.84
N HIS A 63 9.43 17.90 2.62
CA HIS A 63 9.40 18.58 1.32
C HIS A 63 8.00 18.75 0.72
N GLU A 64 6.95 18.49 1.50
CA GLU A 64 5.57 18.79 1.15
C GLU A 64 5.06 20.02 1.90
N ASN A 65 4.09 20.67 1.29
CA ASN A 65 3.28 21.70 1.92
C ASN A 65 2.19 21.02 2.74
N GLY A 66 2.15 21.26 4.05
CA GLY A 66 1.14 20.68 4.93
C GLY A 66 0.82 21.60 6.08
N THR A 67 -0.37 21.41 6.65
CA THR A 67 -0.72 21.99 7.94
C THR A 67 -1.49 20.93 8.74
N ALA A 68 -1.14 20.76 10.00
CA ALA A 68 -1.92 19.95 10.94
C ALA A 68 -2.25 20.77 12.18
N LYS A 69 -3.41 20.51 12.77
CA LYS A 69 -3.87 21.16 13.99
C LYS A 69 -3.89 20.12 15.10
N TYR A 70 -3.37 20.50 16.26
CA TYR A 70 -3.50 19.72 17.47
C TYR A 70 -4.26 20.52 18.51
N LYS A 71 -5.18 19.85 19.20
CA LYS A 71 -5.95 20.41 20.31
C LYS A 71 -5.64 19.59 21.57
N SER A 72 -5.11 20.27 22.57
CA SER A 72 -4.83 19.68 23.88
C SER A 72 -6.12 19.45 24.69
N ILE A 73 -6.03 18.65 25.75
CA ILE A 73 -7.10 18.43 26.74
C ILE A 73 -7.54 19.75 27.41
N LEU A 74 -6.65 20.74 27.50
CA LEU A 74 -6.95 22.06 28.04
C LEU A 74 -7.56 23.01 26.99
N GLU A 75 -7.98 22.48 25.84
CA GLU A 75 -8.55 23.22 24.71
C GLU A 75 -7.57 24.23 24.08
N ASN A 76 -6.26 24.12 24.39
CA ASN A 76 -5.23 24.90 23.70
C ASN A 76 -4.94 24.30 22.33
N GLU A 77 -5.02 25.15 21.31
CA GLU A 77 -4.74 24.81 19.93
C GLU A 77 -3.34 25.25 19.49
N ILE A 78 -2.70 24.42 18.66
CA ILE A 78 -1.44 24.70 17.97
C ILE A 78 -1.49 24.18 16.53
N PHE A 79 -0.93 24.96 15.60
CA PHE A 79 -0.82 24.60 14.19
C PHE A 79 0.62 24.22 13.83
N ASN A 80 0.83 22.99 13.38
CA ASN A 80 2.07 22.55 12.73
C ASN A 80 2.01 22.88 11.24
N ILE A 81 2.73 23.90 10.81
CA ILE A 81 2.76 24.40 9.43
C ILE A 81 4.05 23.92 8.78
N GLN A 82 3.94 22.90 7.92
CA GLN A 82 5.08 22.35 7.18
C GLN A 82 5.21 23.01 5.81
N THR A 83 6.37 23.57 5.54
CA THR A 83 6.67 24.21 4.25
C THR A 83 7.40 23.24 3.33
N GLY A 84 6.97 23.17 2.07
CA GLY A 84 7.63 22.40 1.03
C GLY A 84 9.04 22.93 0.75
N SER A 85 9.83 22.15 0.01
CA SER A 85 11.26 22.42 -0.14
C SER A 85 11.61 23.20 -1.40
N THR A 86 12.54 24.15 -1.30
CA THR A 86 13.10 24.87 -2.46
C THR A 86 14.03 24.02 -3.31
N VAL A 87 14.31 22.78 -2.91
CA VAL A 87 15.10 21.80 -3.66
C VAL A 87 14.26 20.61 -4.14
N THR A 88 12.95 20.75 -4.13
CA THR A 88 12.00 19.78 -4.67
C THR A 88 10.95 20.54 -5.44
N TYR A 89 10.55 20.01 -6.61
CA TYR A 89 9.43 20.56 -7.35
C TYR A 89 8.23 20.77 -6.38
N PRO A 90 7.51 21.92 -6.37
CA PRO A 90 7.57 23.07 -7.28
C PRO A 90 8.34 24.27 -6.71
N LEU A 91 9.27 24.04 -5.78
CA LEU A 91 10.09 25.07 -5.14
C LEU A 91 9.24 26.14 -4.44
N PRO A 92 8.40 25.75 -3.47
CA PRO A 92 7.49 26.67 -2.82
C PRO A 92 8.23 27.51 -1.77
N ILE A 93 7.78 28.75 -1.65
CA ILE A 93 8.08 29.67 -0.56
C ILE A 93 6.72 30.04 0.06
N ARG A 94 6.60 30.00 1.38
CA ARG A 94 5.41 30.48 2.08
C ARG A 94 5.67 31.86 2.67
N HIS A 95 4.78 32.79 2.37
CA HIS A 95 4.67 34.10 3.01
C HIS A 95 3.58 34.00 4.06
N ILE A 96 3.87 34.38 5.30
CA ILE A 96 2.93 34.26 6.42
C ILE A 96 2.90 35.60 7.14
N ASN A 97 1.76 36.28 7.06
CA ASN A 97 1.48 37.51 7.77
C ASN A 97 0.61 37.16 8.97
N ILE A 98 1.03 37.56 10.16
CA ILE A 98 0.29 37.31 11.40
C ILE A 98 -0.03 38.67 12.01
N TYR A 99 -1.32 38.92 12.17
CA TYR A 99 -1.84 40.17 12.73
C TYR A 99 -2.36 39.90 14.14
N ASP A 100 -1.97 40.77 15.06
CA ASP A 100 -2.48 40.78 16.43
C ASP A 100 -3.79 41.57 16.42
N ASP A 101 -4.94 40.91 16.55
CA ASP A 101 -6.23 41.60 16.55
C ASP A 101 -6.53 42.09 17.96
N LEU A 102 -6.04 43.29 18.27
CA LEU A 102 -6.11 43.91 19.59
C LEU A 102 -7.55 44.20 20.07
N LYS A 103 -8.57 44.00 19.23
CA LYS A 103 -9.98 44.28 19.59
C LYS A 103 -10.63 43.15 20.38
N ASP A 104 -10.24 41.91 20.11
CA ASP A 104 -10.66 40.74 20.87
C ASP A 104 -9.42 40.18 21.54
N PHE A 105 -9.33 40.24 22.88
CA PHE A 105 -8.18 39.79 23.69
C PHE A 105 -7.80 38.29 23.53
N SER A 106 -8.30 37.62 22.49
CA SER A 106 -8.06 36.23 22.11
C SER A 106 -7.81 36.00 20.61
N GLY A 107 -7.88 37.01 19.72
CA GLY A 107 -7.87 36.79 18.27
C GLY A 107 -6.58 37.23 17.59
N PHE A 108 -5.84 36.31 16.96
CA PHE A 108 -4.87 36.66 15.91
C PHE A 108 -5.49 36.30 14.56
N SER A 109 -5.18 37.05 13.50
CA SER A 109 -5.50 36.65 12.13
C SER A 109 -4.23 36.30 11.38
N ILE A 110 -4.33 35.39 10.41
CA ILE A 110 -3.20 34.90 9.63
C ILE A 110 -3.57 34.96 8.17
N ASP A 111 -2.70 35.55 7.37
CA ASP A 111 -2.71 35.46 5.92
C ASP A 111 -1.49 34.66 5.46
N MET A 112 -1.72 33.57 4.74
CA MET A 112 -0.66 32.70 4.23
C MET A 112 -0.77 32.53 2.72
N LYS A 113 0.32 32.84 2.04
CA LYS A 113 0.43 32.70 0.59
C LYS A 113 1.62 31.82 0.23
N THR A 114 1.35 30.77 -0.54
CA THR A 114 2.43 29.99 -1.18
C THR A 114 2.77 30.62 -2.53
N GLN A 115 4.02 31.03 -2.68
CA GLN A 115 4.63 31.47 -3.93
C GLN A 115 5.55 30.39 -4.47
N LEU A 116 5.44 30.08 -5.76
CA LEU A 116 6.38 29.20 -6.43
C LEU A 116 7.54 30.01 -7.00
N ILE A 117 8.77 29.57 -6.76
CA ILE A 117 9.93 30.08 -7.49
C ILE A 117 9.73 29.72 -8.95
N LYS A 118 9.73 30.71 -9.85
CA LYS A 118 9.54 30.49 -11.31
C LYS A 118 10.87 30.43 -12.06
N LYS A 119 11.80 31.29 -11.67
CA LYS A 119 13.14 31.43 -12.24
C LYS A 119 14.14 31.75 -11.14
N PHE A 120 15.37 31.31 -11.30
CA PHE A 120 16.46 31.61 -10.37
C PHE A 120 17.82 31.54 -11.08
N GLU A 121 18.83 32.12 -10.47
CA GLU A 121 20.22 32.03 -10.90
C GLU A 121 21.09 31.58 -9.73
N TYR A 122 22.12 30.80 -10.01
CA TYR A 122 23.09 30.35 -9.01
C TYR A 122 24.46 30.14 -9.64
N GLU A 123 25.51 30.25 -8.82
CA GLU A 123 26.87 29.90 -9.21
C GLU A 123 27.10 28.42 -8.89
N ASN A 124 27.56 27.64 -9.88
CA ASN A 124 27.89 26.24 -9.66
C ASN A 124 29.26 26.07 -9.00
N LEU A 125 29.64 24.83 -8.67
CA LEU A 125 30.94 24.53 -8.03
C LEU A 125 32.17 24.88 -8.90
N ASN A 126 31.97 25.11 -10.21
CA ASN A 126 33.02 25.52 -11.14
C ASN A 126 33.11 27.05 -11.30
N GLY A 127 32.29 27.81 -10.56
CA GLY A 127 32.22 29.27 -10.67
C GLY A 127 31.40 29.79 -11.84
N GLU A 128 30.62 28.91 -12.52
CA GLU A 128 29.78 29.31 -13.64
C GLU A 128 28.40 29.75 -13.14
N ASN A 129 27.97 30.95 -13.56
CA ASN A 129 26.63 31.44 -13.29
C ASN A 129 25.60 30.79 -14.21
N ILE A 130 24.72 29.98 -13.64
CA ILE A 130 23.65 29.28 -14.35
C ILE A 130 22.33 30.02 -14.12
N LYS A 131 21.66 30.38 -15.22
CA LYS A 131 20.31 30.98 -15.22
C LYS A 131 19.27 29.94 -15.59
N ILE A 132 18.24 29.84 -14.76
CA ILE A 132 17.12 28.92 -14.94
C ILE A 132 15.84 29.72 -15.14
N ASP A 133 15.35 29.80 -16.37
CA ASP A 133 14.12 30.51 -16.72
C ASP A 133 12.85 29.69 -16.47
N ASN A 134 13.00 28.37 -16.34
CA ASN A 134 11.92 27.44 -15.98
C ASN A 134 12.39 26.51 -14.86
N SER A 135 12.23 26.99 -13.63
CA SER A 135 12.55 26.25 -12.40
C SER A 135 11.81 24.91 -12.30
N ILE A 136 10.59 24.82 -12.84
CA ILE A 136 9.77 23.59 -12.84
C ILE A 136 10.45 22.49 -13.65
N ALA A 137 10.80 22.79 -14.91
CA ALA A 137 11.50 21.86 -15.77
C ALA A 137 12.88 21.48 -15.21
N TYR A 138 13.58 22.45 -14.60
CA TYR A 138 14.86 22.19 -13.96
C TYR A 138 14.72 21.25 -12.75
N ALA A 139 13.73 21.46 -11.89
CA ALA A 139 13.49 20.67 -10.69
C ALA A 139 13.12 19.22 -11.03
N LEU A 140 12.21 19.03 -11.98
CA LEU A 140 11.82 17.69 -12.46
C LEU A 140 12.98 16.91 -13.07
N LYS A 141 14.01 17.60 -13.60
CA LYS A 141 15.18 16.98 -14.22
C LYS A 141 16.34 16.76 -13.25
N ASN A 142 16.56 17.69 -12.32
CA ASN A 142 17.81 17.78 -11.54
C ASN A 142 17.62 17.71 -10.02
N GLN A 143 16.38 17.61 -9.53
CA GLN A 143 16.07 17.62 -8.10
C GLN A 143 15.19 16.43 -7.70
N LEU A 144 14.99 16.26 -6.38
CA LEU A 144 14.07 15.25 -5.83
C LEU A 144 12.65 15.52 -6.33
N SER A 145 12.04 14.50 -6.90
CA SER A 145 10.67 14.52 -7.40
C SER A 145 9.78 13.55 -6.61
N LEU A 146 8.44 13.66 -6.72
CA LEU A 146 7.53 12.67 -6.10
C LEU A 146 7.89 11.24 -6.51
N LYS A 147 8.37 11.07 -7.74
CA LYS A 147 8.85 9.81 -8.28
C LYS A 147 10.02 9.27 -7.45
N ASP A 148 10.98 10.13 -7.12
CA ASP A 148 12.15 9.75 -6.30
C ASP A 148 11.76 9.48 -4.85
N VAL A 149 10.80 10.23 -4.30
CA VAL A 149 10.25 9.95 -2.95
C VAL A 149 9.57 8.59 -2.92
N LEU A 150 8.70 8.29 -3.90
CA LEU A 150 8.02 6.99 -4.01
C LEU A 150 9.01 5.84 -4.26
N PHE A 151 10.04 6.04 -5.09
CA PHE A 151 11.05 5.00 -5.29
C PHE A 151 11.92 4.80 -4.07
N ASN A 152 12.45 5.85 -3.45
CA ASN A 152 13.22 5.73 -2.22
C ASN A 152 12.42 5.06 -1.10
N TYR A 153 11.11 5.35 -1.02
CA TYR A 153 10.20 4.67 -0.11
C TYR A 153 10.16 3.15 -0.33
N VAL A 154 9.98 2.72 -1.58
CA VAL A 154 9.92 1.29 -1.95
C VAL A 154 11.24 0.59 -1.68
N HIS A 155 12.34 1.25 -2.01
CA HIS A 155 13.67 0.72 -1.77
C HIS A 155 13.95 0.60 -0.27
N SER A 156 13.52 1.56 0.54
CA SER A 156 13.59 1.49 2.00
C SER A 156 12.73 0.36 2.55
N MET A 157 11.53 0.17 2.02
CA MET A 157 10.62 -0.90 2.43
C MET A 157 11.11 -2.29 2.04
N ALA A 158 11.58 -2.50 0.82
CA ALA A 158 12.11 -3.79 0.39
C ALA A 158 13.38 -4.20 1.16
N LYS A 159 14.10 -3.21 1.71
CA LYS A 159 15.25 -3.39 2.61
C LYS A 159 14.85 -3.44 4.09
N ASN A 160 13.58 -3.26 4.43
CA ASN A 160 13.11 -3.35 5.80
C ASN A 160 13.29 -4.79 6.30
N PRO A 161 13.97 -5.02 7.45
CA PRO A 161 14.15 -6.34 8.02
C PRO A 161 12.86 -7.14 8.18
N ILE A 162 11.73 -6.49 8.43
CA ILE A 162 10.41 -7.15 8.55
C ILE A 162 10.01 -7.85 7.25
N ILE A 163 10.33 -7.26 6.10
CA ILE A 163 9.99 -7.81 4.78
C ILE A 163 11.10 -8.73 4.29
N SER A 164 12.36 -8.32 4.41
CA SER A 164 13.51 -9.12 3.94
C SER A 164 13.75 -10.38 4.79
N GLN A 165 13.23 -10.45 6.01
CA GLN A 165 13.30 -11.62 6.90
C GLN A 165 11.91 -12.20 7.21
N MET A 166 10.90 -11.89 6.39
CA MET A 166 9.54 -12.39 6.61
C MET A 166 9.49 -13.91 6.49
N ASP A 167 9.07 -14.59 7.56
CA ASP A 167 8.70 -16.00 7.51
C ASP A 167 7.30 -16.12 6.88
N ILE A 168 7.24 -16.49 5.60
CA ILE A 168 6.00 -16.55 4.83
C ILE A 168 5.08 -17.61 5.37
N LYS A 169 5.63 -18.73 5.85
CA LYS A 169 4.85 -19.80 6.46
C LYS A 169 4.14 -19.30 7.72
N LYS A 170 4.88 -18.70 8.65
CA LYS A 170 4.33 -18.15 9.88
C LYS A 170 3.27 -17.11 9.57
N PHE A 171 3.53 -16.23 8.62
CA PHE A 171 2.56 -15.23 8.16
C PHE A 171 1.28 -15.88 7.63
N LEU A 172 1.37 -16.89 6.76
CA LEU A 172 0.21 -17.60 6.22
C LEU A 172 -0.60 -18.29 7.33
N ILE A 173 0.06 -18.93 8.29
CA ILE A 173 -0.59 -19.60 9.43
C ILE A 173 -1.32 -18.58 10.31
N GLU A 174 -0.69 -17.47 10.66
CA GLU A 174 -1.33 -16.39 11.43
C GLU A 174 -2.57 -15.85 10.71
N ARG A 175 -2.51 -15.73 9.37
CA ARG A 175 -3.66 -15.28 8.56
C ARG A 175 -4.78 -16.31 8.53
N LEU A 176 -4.47 -17.58 8.39
CA LEU A 176 -5.46 -18.65 8.46
C LEU A 176 -6.13 -18.69 9.83
N ASN A 177 -5.34 -18.61 10.91
CA ASN A 177 -5.84 -18.55 12.27
C ASN A 177 -6.79 -17.37 12.48
N THR A 178 -6.39 -16.18 12.02
CA THR A 178 -7.20 -14.97 12.17
C THR A 178 -8.49 -15.04 11.34
N ASN A 179 -8.41 -15.45 10.07
CA ASN A 179 -9.54 -15.36 9.15
C ASN A 179 -10.55 -16.51 9.31
N LEU A 180 -10.09 -17.67 9.76
CA LEU A 180 -10.91 -18.86 9.93
C LEU A 180 -11.17 -19.18 11.40
N ASN A 181 -10.70 -18.32 12.33
CA ASN A 181 -10.76 -18.52 13.78
C ASN A 181 -10.17 -19.88 14.22
N LEU A 182 -9.02 -20.23 13.66
CA LEU A 182 -8.32 -21.49 13.92
C LEU A 182 -7.15 -21.29 14.88
N LYS A 183 -6.69 -22.39 15.46
CA LYS A 183 -5.44 -22.45 16.25
C LYS A 183 -4.48 -23.44 15.61
N LEU A 184 -4.05 -23.10 14.39
CA LEU A 184 -3.11 -23.89 13.63
C LEU A 184 -1.70 -23.78 14.21
N SER A 185 -1.02 -24.91 14.29
CA SER A 185 0.37 -25.04 14.70
C SER A 185 1.32 -24.85 13.53
N ASN A 186 2.62 -24.64 13.80
CA ASN A 186 3.62 -24.47 12.74
C ASN A 186 3.98 -25.79 12.02
N LYS A 187 3.52 -26.94 12.51
CA LYS A 187 3.73 -28.27 11.91
C LYS A 187 2.48 -29.11 12.09
N GLY A 188 1.97 -29.73 11.03
CA GLY A 188 0.71 -30.45 11.06
C GLY A 188 -0.51 -29.57 10.77
N TYR A 189 -0.33 -28.32 10.32
CA TYR A 189 -1.43 -27.40 10.03
C TYR A 189 -2.36 -27.95 8.96
N VAL A 190 -1.86 -28.72 7.99
CA VAL A 190 -2.73 -29.33 6.97
C VAL A 190 -3.69 -30.32 7.61
N LYS A 191 -3.21 -31.13 8.55
CA LYS A 191 -4.02 -32.08 9.30
C LYS A 191 -5.07 -31.35 10.14
N GLU A 192 -4.68 -30.30 10.85
CA GLU A 192 -5.60 -29.50 11.68
C GLU A 192 -6.70 -28.83 10.84
N ILE A 193 -6.34 -28.25 9.68
CA ILE A 193 -7.32 -27.70 8.72
C ILE A 193 -8.29 -28.80 8.27
N LEU A 194 -7.79 -29.98 7.89
CA LEU A 194 -8.66 -31.08 7.44
C LEU A 194 -9.57 -31.59 8.56
N LYS A 195 -9.11 -31.61 9.82
CA LYS A 195 -9.96 -31.97 10.98
C LYS A 195 -11.10 -30.99 11.16
N GLU A 196 -10.78 -29.70 11.16
CA GLU A 196 -11.77 -28.64 11.35
C GLU A 196 -12.86 -28.71 10.28
N PHE A 197 -12.46 -28.92 9.02
CA PHE A 197 -13.40 -28.97 7.90
C PHE A 197 -13.91 -30.38 7.59
N SER A 198 -13.75 -31.33 8.51
CA SER A 198 -14.15 -32.72 8.28
C SER A 198 -15.65 -32.88 8.04
N PHE A 199 -16.48 -32.02 8.63
CA PHE A 199 -17.92 -31.97 8.43
C PHE A 199 -18.37 -31.71 6.98
N LYS A 200 -17.47 -31.22 6.11
CA LYS A 200 -17.77 -31.00 4.69
C LYS A 200 -17.67 -32.26 3.85
N PHE A 201 -17.11 -33.34 4.37
CA PHE A 201 -16.89 -34.59 3.65
C PHE A 201 -18.00 -35.62 3.99
N PRO A 202 -18.43 -36.46 3.03
CA PRO A 202 -17.93 -36.58 1.66
C PRO A 202 -18.31 -35.42 0.74
N ILE A 203 -17.42 -35.07 -0.18
CA ILE A 203 -17.69 -34.11 -1.26
C ILE A 203 -17.70 -34.86 -2.60
N TYR A 204 -18.77 -34.72 -3.37
CA TYR A 204 -18.76 -35.20 -4.76
C TYR A 204 -18.20 -34.13 -5.69
N VAL A 205 -17.16 -34.48 -6.44
CA VAL A 205 -16.56 -33.61 -7.45
C VAL A 205 -16.87 -34.18 -8.83
N GLU A 206 -17.60 -33.42 -9.64
CA GLU A 206 -17.93 -33.81 -11.01
C GLU A 206 -16.66 -34.22 -11.78
N LYS A 207 -16.70 -35.37 -12.47
CA LYS A 207 -15.56 -36.01 -13.19
C LYS A 207 -14.46 -36.63 -12.32
N PHE A 208 -14.36 -36.31 -11.03
CA PHE A 208 -13.33 -36.85 -10.13
C PHE A 208 -13.87 -37.78 -9.05
N GLY A 209 -15.19 -37.85 -8.85
CA GLY A 209 -15.85 -38.80 -7.97
C GLY A 209 -15.97 -38.32 -6.53
N ASN A 210 -16.07 -39.26 -5.59
CA ASN A 210 -16.27 -38.96 -4.16
C ASN A 210 -14.93 -38.69 -3.47
N VAL A 211 -14.83 -37.56 -2.79
CA VAL A 211 -13.71 -37.21 -1.93
C VAL A 211 -14.13 -37.44 -0.48
N ASN A 212 -13.36 -38.26 0.23
CA ASN A 212 -13.57 -38.64 1.62
C ASN A 212 -12.33 -38.28 2.45
N LEU A 213 -12.52 -38.10 3.76
CA LEU A 213 -11.43 -38.09 4.73
C LEU A 213 -11.42 -39.41 5.50
N ILE A 214 -10.22 -39.96 5.69
CA ILE A 214 -9.99 -41.15 6.51
C ILE A 214 -8.99 -40.76 7.60
N ASP A 215 -9.35 -41.00 8.86
CA ASP A 215 -8.40 -40.96 9.98
C ASP A 215 -7.93 -42.39 10.26
N ALA A 216 -6.63 -42.63 10.14
CA ALA A 216 -6.01 -43.92 10.45
C ALA A 216 -4.66 -43.69 11.11
N ASP A 217 -4.42 -44.35 12.26
CA ASP A 217 -3.20 -44.25 13.06
C ASP A 217 -2.80 -42.81 13.42
N GLY A 218 -3.79 -41.94 13.65
CA GLY A 218 -3.56 -40.53 13.96
C GLY A 218 -3.10 -39.71 12.76
N GLU A 219 -3.27 -40.20 11.54
CA GLU A 219 -2.99 -39.49 10.29
C GLU A 219 -4.27 -39.33 9.47
N ILE A 220 -4.38 -38.20 8.76
CA ILE A 220 -5.52 -37.94 7.88
C ILE A 220 -5.14 -38.18 6.43
N PHE A 221 -6.00 -38.91 5.73
CA PHE A 221 -5.89 -39.19 4.31
C PHE A 221 -7.08 -38.59 3.57
N ILE A 222 -6.79 -37.81 2.53
CA ILE A 222 -7.78 -37.42 1.54
C ILE A 222 -7.86 -38.57 0.53
N LYS A 223 -8.98 -39.28 0.54
CA LYS A 223 -9.25 -40.39 -0.39
C LYS A 223 -10.19 -39.93 -1.48
N VAL A 224 -9.79 -40.09 -2.74
CA VAL A 224 -10.62 -39.78 -3.91
C VAL A 224 -10.96 -41.08 -4.62
N ASP A 225 -12.26 -41.36 -4.75
CA ASP A 225 -12.82 -42.59 -5.30
C ASP A 225 -13.54 -42.32 -6.63
N SER A 226 -13.06 -42.95 -7.71
CA SER A 226 -13.63 -42.78 -9.05
C SER A 226 -13.35 -43.96 -9.96
N TYR A 227 -14.35 -44.43 -10.73
CA TYR A 227 -14.22 -45.48 -11.74
C TYR A 227 -13.34 -46.69 -11.32
N LYS A 228 -13.63 -47.31 -10.16
CA LYS A 228 -12.85 -48.43 -9.57
C LYS A 228 -11.36 -48.12 -9.34
N SER A 229 -11.01 -46.84 -9.27
CA SER A 229 -9.69 -46.34 -8.96
C SER A 229 -9.76 -45.50 -7.68
N HIS A 230 -8.65 -45.48 -6.94
CA HIS A 230 -8.52 -44.79 -5.66
C HIS A 230 -7.23 -43.98 -5.66
N ALA A 231 -7.32 -42.71 -5.28
CA ALA A 231 -6.19 -41.84 -5.00
C ALA A 231 -6.17 -41.52 -3.50
N LEU A 232 -5.00 -41.58 -2.88
CA LEU A 232 -4.81 -41.33 -1.46
C LEU A 232 -3.73 -40.27 -1.28
N ILE A 233 -4.07 -39.17 -0.62
CA ILE A 233 -3.14 -38.09 -0.28
C ILE A 233 -3.03 -38.03 1.25
N LYS A 234 -1.84 -38.33 1.78
CA LYS A 234 -1.55 -38.22 3.21
C LYS A 234 -1.36 -36.75 3.57
N ALA A 235 -2.01 -36.27 4.63
CA ALA A 235 -1.94 -34.86 5.05
C ALA A 235 -0.49 -34.40 5.28
N GLY A 236 0.32 -35.20 5.98
CA GLY A 236 1.75 -34.91 6.16
C GLY A 236 2.56 -34.85 4.86
N ASN A 237 2.20 -35.61 3.82
CA ASN A 237 2.86 -35.53 2.52
C ASN A 237 2.46 -34.28 1.75
N LEU A 238 1.17 -33.92 1.80
CA LEU A 238 0.67 -32.67 1.23
C LEU A 238 1.34 -31.47 1.90
N GLU A 239 1.45 -31.48 3.23
CA GLU A 239 2.19 -30.47 3.99
C GLU A 239 3.64 -30.38 3.49
N ALA A 240 4.37 -31.49 3.46
CA ALA A 240 5.76 -31.49 2.98
C ALA A 240 5.91 -30.93 1.56
N CYS A 241 4.95 -31.22 0.66
CA CYS A 241 4.92 -30.63 -0.68
C CYS A 241 4.65 -29.12 -0.65
N ILE A 242 3.73 -28.64 0.19
CA ILE A 242 3.47 -27.19 0.37
C ILE A 242 4.72 -26.49 0.90
N GLU A 243 5.41 -27.06 1.89
CA GLU A 243 6.66 -26.49 2.44
C GLU A 243 7.74 -26.30 1.37
N ILE A 244 7.85 -27.24 0.41
CA ILE A 244 8.78 -27.11 -0.72
C ILE A 244 8.40 -25.93 -1.63
N LEU A 245 7.10 -25.68 -1.82
CA LEU A 245 6.63 -24.56 -2.65
C LEU A 245 6.82 -23.22 -1.92
N ILE A 246 6.54 -23.16 -0.61
CA ILE A 246 6.78 -21.97 0.22
C ILE A 246 8.26 -21.60 0.20
N ARG A 247 9.15 -22.58 0.42
CA ARG A 247 10.60 -22.34 0.38
C ARG A 247 11.06 -21.81 -0.98
N GLN A 248 10.57 -22.39 -2.08
CA GLN A 248 10.90 -21.88 -3.42
C GLN A 248 10.40 -20.45 -3.63
N PHE A 249 9.25 -20.09 -3.07
CA PHE A 249 8.73 -18.73 -3.12
C PHE A 249 9.61 -17.76 -2.32
N GLU A 250 10.03 -18.14 -1.11
CA GLU A 250 10.95 -17.34 -0.30
C GLU A 250 12.31 -17.14 -1.00
N GLU A 251 12.91 -18.21 -1.51
CA GLU A 251 14.26 -18.19 -2.08
C GLU A 251 14.34 -17.57 -3.48
N LYS A 252 13.35 -17.83 -4.34
CA LYS A 252 13.42 -17.44 -5.76
C LYS A 252 12.64 -16.18 -6.09
N ILE A 253 11.65 -15.82 -5.27
CA ILE A 253 10.69 -14.77 -5.59
C ILE A 253 10.80 -13.60 -4.62
N MET A 254 10.74 -13.84 -3.31
CA MET A 254 10.72 -12.79 -2.28
C MET A 254 12.10 -12.19 -1.99
N THR A 255 13.03 -12.23 -2.94
CA THR A 255 14.32 -11.56 -2.80
C THR A 255 14.13 -10.05 -2.88
N THR A 256 14.95 -9.29 -2.13
CA THR A 256 14.89 -7.83 -2.13
C THR A 256 15.01 -7.25 -3.55
N ASP A 257 15.91 -7.79 -4.37
CA ASP A 257 16.11 -7.33 -5.74
C ASP A 257 14.88 -7.53 -6.63
N ASN A 258 14.24 -8.71 -6.54
CA ASN A 258 13.01 -8.98 -7.30
C ASN A 258 11.86 -8.08 -6.84
N MET A 259 11.68 -7.90 -5.52
CA MET A 259 10.66 -7.02 -4.98
C MET A 259 10.83 -5.58 -5.46
N ILE A 260 12.05 -5.04 -5.39
CA ILE A 260 12.36 -3.69 -5.88
C ILE A 260 12.09 -3.62 -7.38
N TYR A 261 12.65 -4.54 -8.17
CA TYR A 261 12.53 -4.53 -9.64
C TYR A 261 11.07 -4.53 -10.11
N TYR A 262 10.26 -5.47 -9.63
CA TYR A 262 8.88 -5.61 -10.08
C TYR A 262 7.97 -4.51 -9.57
N TYR A 263 8.20 -4.03 -8.35
CA TYR A 263 7.48 -2.86 -7.85
C TYR A 263 7.83 -1.60 -8.66
N ASP A 264 9.11 -1.35 -8.90
CA ASP A 264 9.58 -0.22 -9.69
C ASP A 264 8.95 -0.22 -11.07
N LYS A 265 8.94 -1.39 -11.71
CA LYS A 265 8.35 -1.58 -13.04
C LYS A 265 6.86 -1.23 -13.05
N LEU A 266 6.09 -1.77 -12.10
CA LEU A 266 4.66 -1.49 -11.99
C LEU A 266 4.38 -0.01 -11.70
N VAL A 267 5.12 0.61 -10.77
CA VAL A 267 4.87 2.01 -10.41
C VAL A 267 5.29 2.95 -11.52
N LYS A 268 6.42 2.72 -12.19
CA LYS A 268 6.82 3.52 -13.38
C LYS A 268 5.75 3.48 -14.45
N LYS A 269 5.19 2.29 -14.70
CA LYS A 269 4.09 2.12 -15.65
C LYS A 269 2.82 2.82 -15.19
N ALA A 270 2.33 2.53 -13.98
CA ALA A 270 1.10 3.14 -13.48
C ALA A 270 1.16 4.67 -13.51
N LEU A 271 2.28 5.25 -13.10
CA LEU A 271 2.51 6.69 -13.12
C LEU A 271 2.59 7.29 -14.53
N SER A 272 2.96 6.51 -15.55
CA SER A 272 2.95 6.97 -16.95
C SER A 272 1.58 6.86 -17.62
N MET A 273 0.54 6.39 -16.91
CA MET A 273 -0.80 6.25 -17.46
C MET A 273 -1.35 7.62 -17.87
N PRO A 274 -1.77 7.82 -19.14
CA PRO A 274 -2.33 9.08 -19.59
C PRO A 274 -3.67 9.35 -18.90
N ILE A 275 -3.90 10.61 -18.50
CA ILE A 275 -5.13 11.03 -17.83
C ILE A 275 -5.89 12.13 -18.57
N SER A 276 -5.23 12.82 -19.51
CA SER A 276 -5.84 13.84 -20.36
C SER A 276 -5.36 13.72 -21.81
N THR A 277 -6.08 14.39 -22.71
CA THR A 277 -5.71 14.48 -24.13
C THR A 277 -4.41 15.24 -24.37
N ASP A 278 -4.02 16.10 -23.43
CA ASP A 278 -2.91 17.04 -23.55
C ASP A 278 -1.59 16.46 -23.02
N LYS A 279 -1.41 15.14 -23.16
CA LYS A 279 -0.22 14.37 -22.78
C LYS A 279 0.12 14.35 -21.28
N HIS A 280 -0.77 14.81 -20.40
CA HIS A 280 -0.57 14.67 -18.96
C HIS A 280 -0.88 13.24 -18.52
N ASN A 281 -0.14 12.78 -17.53
CA ASN A 281 -0.25 11.43 -16.99
C ASN A 281 -0.57 11.44 -15.48
N LEU A 282 -0.77 10.24 -14.93
CA LEU A 282 -1.11 10.06 -13.52
C LEU A 282 -0.01 10.61 -12.61
N TYR A 283 1.24 10.60 -13.04
CA TYR A 283 2.33 11.26 -12.32
C TYR A 283 2.12 12.76 -12.24
N ASP A 284 1.82 13.44 -13.34
CA ASP A 284 1.58 14.89 -13.35
C ASP A 284 0.47 15.28 -12.37
N PHE A 285 -0.63 14.53 -12.38
CA PHE A 285 -1.72 14.71 -11.42
C PHE A 285 -1.32 14.40 -9.98
N SER A 286 -0.71 13.25 -9.71
CA SER A 286 -0.30 12.85 -8.35
C SER A 286 0.69 13.85 -7.77
N ASN A 287 1.58 14.36 -8.61
CA ASN A 287 2.59 15.35 -8.28
C ASN A 287 1.98 16.73 -8.03
N TYR A 288 0.97 17.14 -8.79
CA TYR A 288 0.18 18.35 -8.50
C TYR A 288 -0.53 18.23 -7.14
N ILE A 289 -1.22 17.11 -6.90
CA ILE A 289 -1.93 16.84 -5.66
C ILE A 289 -0.98 16.81 -4.44
N TYR A 290 0.19 16.17 -4.57
CA TYR A 290 1.22 16.10 -3.53
C TYR A 290 1.74 17.47 -3.07
N GLN A 291 1.63 18.51 -3.90
CA GLN A 291 2.31 19.79 -3.70
C GLN A 291 1.40 20.96 -3.28
N TYR A 292 0.11 20.67 -3.08
CA TYR A 292 -0.98 21.55 -2.64
C TYR A 292 -1.64 22.46 -3.69
N LYS A 293 -2.98 22.50 -3.63
CA LYS A 293 -3.80 23.72 -3.74
C LYS A 293 -5.19 23.48 -3.14
N ALA A 294 -5.72 24.49 -2.42
CA ALA A 294 -7.16 24.67 -2.33
C ALA A 294 -7.71 24.72 -3.78
N LEU A 295 -8.71 23.89 -4.07
CA LEU A 295 -9.28 23.75 -5.40
C LEU A 295 -10.14 24.98 -5.70
N ASP A 296 -9.53 26.09 -6.12
CA ASP A 296 -10.28 27.14 -6.79
C ASP A 296 -10.39 26.80 -8.30
N GLU A 297 -11.58 26.98 -8.88
CA GLU A 297 -11.84 26.68 -10.29
C GLU A 297 -11.04 27.59 -11.24
N LYS A 298 -10.58 28.75 -10.76
CA LYS A 298 -9.92 29.76 -11.59
C LYS A 298 -8.43 29.52 -11.81
N THR A 299 -7.77 28.76 -10.94
CA THR A 299 -6.30 28.59 -10.94
C THR A 299 -5.85 27.13 -10.93
N THR A 300 -6.79 26.19 -10.85
CA THR A 300 -6.52 24.75 -10.99
C THR A 300 -6.36 24.39 -12.48
N PRO A 301 -5.27 23.71 -12.88
CA PRO A 301 -5.10 23.28 -14.28
C PRO A 301 -6.26 22.40 -14.75
N SER A 302 -6.69 22.58 -16.00
CA SER A 302 -7.82 21.84 -16.60
C SER A 302 -7.68 20.32 -16.48
N TYR A 303 -6.47 19.77 -16.71
CA TYR A 303 -6.22 18.34 -16.60
C TYR A 303 -6.47 17.78 -15.18
N VAL A 304 -6.33 18.60 -14.14
CA VAL A 304 -6.60 18.23 -12.76
C VAL A 304 -8.10 18.23 -12.50
N VAL A 305 -8.80 19.28 -12.95
CA VAL A 305 -10.25 19.41 -12.82
C VAL A 305 -10.96 18.27 -13.54
N GLU A 306 -10.59 18.00 -14.79
CA GLU A 306 -11.17 16.93 -15.61
C GLU A 306 -10.94 15.55 -14.99
N PHE A 307 -9.73 15.28 -14.49
CA PHE A 307 -9.43 14.00 -13.88
C PHE A 307 -10.10 13.83 -12.51
N LEU A 308 -10.24 14.89 -11.71
CA LEU A 308 -11.05 14.87 -10.48
C LEU A 308 -12.52 14.59 -10.78
N ALA A 309 -13.09 15.22 -11.82
CA ALA A 309 -14.45 14.93 -12.26
C ALA A 309 -14.62 13.46 -12.67
N LYS A 310 -13.62 12.89 -13.37
CA LYS A 310 -13.56 11.46 -13.70
C LYS A 310 -13.54 10.60 -12.42
N LEU A 311 -12.69 10.95 -11.45
CA LEU A 311 -12.57 10.23 -10.17
C LEU A 311 -13.83 10.28 -9.29
N ASN A 312 -14.60 11.38 -9.37
CA ASN A 312 -15.85 11.55 -8.65
C ASN A 312 -17.03 10.81 -9.29
N ASN A 313 -16.89 10.32 -10.53
CA ASN A 313 -17.91 9.50 -11.16
C ASN A 313 -17.97 8.10 -10.48
N PRO A 314 -19.11 7.70 -9.89
CA PRO A 314 -19.24 6.43 -9.17
C PRO A 314 -19.03 5.20 -10.06
N ASP A 315 -19.26 5.31 -11.37
CA ASP A 315 -19.08 4.22 -12.33
C ASP A 315 -17.63 4.08 -12.80
N TYR A 316 -16.77 5.05 -12.46
CA TYR A 316 -15.38 5.05 -12.83
C TYR A 316 -14.50 4.39 -11.75
N SER A 317 -13.60 3.50 -12.18
CA SER A 317 -12.63 2.84 -11.32
C SER A 317 -11.22 3.07 -11.83
N ILE A 318 -10.52 4.03 -11.21
CA ILE A 318 -9.09 4.25 -11.42
C ILE A 318 -8.26 2.97 -11.18
N THR A 319 -8.73 2.10 -10.29
CA THR A 319 -8.06 0.82 -10.02
C THR A 319 -8.11 -0.11 -11.21
N GLU A 320 -9.29 -0.25 -11.84
CA GLU A 320 -9.43 -1.09 -13.03
C GLU A 320 -8.63 -0.49 -14.21
N GLU A 321 -8.69 0.82 -14.41
CA GLU A 321 -7.95 1.48 -15.50
C GLU A 321 -6.42 1.33 -15.34
N VAL A 322 -5.89 1.48 -14.11
CA VAL A 322 -4.47 1.25 -13.84
C VAL A 322 -4.08 -0.22 -14.05
N ILE A 323 -4.93 -1.17 -13.63
CA ILE A 323 -4.68 -2.60 -13.85
C ILE A 323 -4.64 -2.93 -15.35
N ASP A 324 -5.58 -2.39 -16.11
CA ASP A 324 -5.64 -2.57 -17.56
C ASP A 324 -4.44 -1.93 -18.25
N TYR A 325 -4.05 -0.73 -17.82
CA TYR A 325 -2.87 -0.05 -18.35
C TYR A 325 -1.56 -0.79 -18.03
N CYS A 326 -1.47 -1.45 -16.87
CA CYS A 326 -0.32 -2.24 -16.43
C CYS A 326 -0.43 -3.73 -16.77
N GLN A 327 -1.35 -4.13 -17.66
CA GLN A 327 -1.65 -5.55 -17.90
C GLN A 327 -0.41 -6.36 -18.30
N ASP A 328 0.48 -5.78 -19.11
CA ASP A 328 1.67 -6.47 -19.63
C ASP A 328 2.66 -6.73 -18.51
N GLU A 329 2.92 -5.71 -17.68
CA GLU A 329 3.79 -5.80 -16.52
C GLU A 329 3.23 -6.77 -15.47
N ILE A 330 1.92 -6.74 -15.23
CA ILE A 330 1.24 -7.68 -14.32
C ILE A 330 1.33 -9.12 -14.83
N ASN A 331 1.12 -9.33 -16.13
CA ASN A 331 1.19 -10.66 -16.73
C ASN A 331 2.62 -11.20 -16.70
N GLU A 332 3.61 -10.36 -16.98
CA GLU A 332 5.02 -10.74 -16.87
C GLU A 332 5.40 -11.13 -15.44
N ILE A 333 5.00 -10.33 -14.45
CA ILE A 333 5.22 -10.65 -13.03
C ILE A 333 4.56 -11.99 -12.69
N PHE A 334 3.31 -12.17 -13.08
CA PHE A 334 2.59 -13.42 -12.84
C PHE A 334 3.31 -14.62 -13.45
N GLU A 335 3.78 -14.50 -14.69
CA GLU A 335 4.55 -15.55 -15.36
C GLU A 335 5.87 -15.83 -14.64
N PHE A 336 6.63 -14.80 -14.28
CA PHE A 336 7.84 -14.97 -13.49
C PHE A 336 7.56 -15.72 -12.17
N LEU A 337 6.58 -15.26 -11.39
CA LEU A 337 6.23 -15.86 -10.11
C LEU A 337 5.85 -17.34 -10.27
N THR A 338 5.02 -17.65 -11.26
CA THR A 338 4.44 -18.99 -11.39
C THR A 338 5.33 -19.96 -12.17
N MET A 339 6.22 -19.48 -13.03
CA MET A 339 7.18 -20.34 -13.74
C MET A 339 8.38 -20.74 -12.89
N ASN A 340 8.75 -19.93 -11.89
CA ASN A 340 9.89 -20.20 -11.00
C ASN A 340 9.58 -21.18 -9.86
N ILE A 341 8.30 -21.38 -9.53
CA ILE A 341 7.85 -22.39 -8.55
C ILE A 341 7.67 -23.74 -9.27
N ARG A 342 8.56 -24.69 -9.01
CA ARG A 342 8.58 -26.01 -9.67
C ARG A 342 8.08 -27.13 -8.76
N PHE A 343 7.42 -28.12 -9.35
CA PHE A 343 6.97 -29.32 -8.63
C PHE A 343 8.08 -30.39 -8.61
N GLU A 344 9.16 -30.14 -7.88
CA GLU A 344 10.32 -31.03 -7.84
C GLU A 344 10.86 -31.24 -6.41
N ILE A 345 11.38 -32.44 -6.16
CA ILE A 345 12.16 -32.80 -4.96
C ILE A 345 13.51 -33.31 -5.44
N ASP A 346 14.60 -32.67 -4.98
CA ASP A 346 15.97 -32.95 -5.42
C ASP A 346 16.11 -32.99 -6.96
N GLY A 347 15.47 -32.02 -7.64
CA GLY A 347 15.43 -31.94 -9.11
C GLY A 347 14.54 -32.98 -9.80
N SER A 348 13.84 -33.84 -9.06
CA SER A 348 12.93 -34.84 -9.63
C SER A 348 11.47 -34.47 -9.43
N LYS A 349 10.78 -34.28 -10.55
CA LYS A 349 9.32 -34.13 -10.58
C LYS A 349 8.59 -35.40 -10.17
N ASP A 350 9.12 -36.57 -10.55
CA ASP A 350 8.51 -37.84 -10.17
C ASP A 350 8.50 -38.02 -8.67
N LYS A 351 9.63 -37.74 -7.99
CA LYS A 351 9.69 -37.76 -6.53
C LYS A 351 8.64 -36.85 -5.88
N PHE A 352 8.39 -35.66 -6.44
CA PHE A 352 7.39 -34.73 -5.89
C PHE A 352 5.98 -35.34 -5.92
N PHE A 353 5.54 -35.79 -7.10
CA PHE A 353 4.19 -36.35 -7.26
C PHE A 353 4.03 -37.73 -6.60
N ASP A 354 5.08 -38.56 -6.59
CA ASP A 354 5.06 -39.87 -5.93
C ASP A 354 5.00 -39.71 -4.40
N LYS A 355 5.58 -38.63 -3.86
CA LYS A 355 5.40 -38.25 -2.46
C LYS A 355 3.97 -37.73 -2.21
N LEU A 356 3.45 -36.87 -3.09
CA LEU A 356 2.15 -36.22 -2.91
C LEU A 356 0.98 -37.22 -2.86
N ILE A 357 0.95 -38.20 -3.76
CA ILE A 357 -0.23 -39.05 -3.98
C ILE A 357 0.14 -40.52 -4.18
N SER A 358 -0.57 -41.42 -3.49
CA SER A 358 -0.55 -42.86 -3.74
C SER A 358 -1.78 -43.26 -4.55
N ILE A 359 -1.59 -44.13 -5.55
CA ILE A 359 -2.61 -44.41 -6.57
C ILE A 359 -2.83 -45.90 -6.76
N LYS A 360 -4.10 -46.33 -6.76
CA LYS A 360 -4.54 -47.65 -7.22
C LYS A 360 -5.57 -47.51 -8.34
N GLY A 361 -5.46 -48.34 -9.39
CA GLY A 361 -6.33 -48.29 -10.57
C GLY A 361 -5.79 -47.47 -11.74
N LEU A 362 -6.39 -47.65 -12.92
CA LEU A 362 -5.91 -47.10 -14.19
C LEU A 362 -6.27 -45.62 -14.39
N PHE A 363 -7.43 -45.17 -13.90
CA PHE A 363 -7.93 -43.80 -14.13
C PHE A 363 -7.00 -42.75 -13.52
N PHE A 364 -6.75 -42.83 -12.21
CA PHE A 364 -5.86 -41.88 -11.52
C PHE A 364 -4.40 -42.01 -11.97
N ARG A 365 -3.96 -43.20 -12.40
CA ARG A 365 -2.60 -43.40 -12.93
C ARG A 365 -2.41 -42.65 -14.25
N SER A 366 -3.40 -42.71 -15.13
CA SER A 366 -3.43 -41.94 -16.38
C SER A 366 -3.55 -40.45 -16.12
N LEU A 367 -4.40 -40.02 -15.19
CA LEU A 367 -4.57 -38.62 -14.80
C LEU A 367 -3.27 -38.03 -14.24
N ILE A 368 -2.61 -38.71 -13.30
CA ILE A 368 -1.37 -38.21 -12.69
C ILE A 368 -0.23 -38.25 -13.69
N ARG A 369 -0.15 -39.26 -14.57
CA ARG A 369 0.80 -39.23 -15.70
C ARG A 369 0.56 -38.04 -16.62
N TYR A 370 -0.71 -37.70 -16.89
CA TYR A 370 -1.08 -36.54 -17.68
C TYR A 370 -0.68 -35.23 -16.99
N LEU A 371 -0.99 -35.08 -15.69
CA LEU A 371 -0.60 -33.94 -14.86
C LEU A 371 0.92 -33.78 -14.81
N LYS A 372 1.66 -34.85 -14.49
CA LYS A 372 3.13 -34.87 -14.53
C LYS A 372 3.66 -34.40 -15.88
N ARG A 373 3.07 -34.85 -16.99
CA ARG A 373 3.51 -34.44 -18.34
C ARG A 373 3.18 -32.98 -18.65
N LYS A 374 2.08 -32.45 -18.11
CA LYS A 374 1.57 -31.11 -18.45
C LYS A 374 1.96 -30.02 -17.47
N SER A 375 2.40 -30.37 -16.26
CA SER A 375 2.65 -29.41 -15.18
C SER A 375 4.07 -29.55 -14.62
N ASN A 376 4.98 -28.70 -15.10
CA ASN A 376 6.34 -28.62 -14.57
C ASN A 376 6.45 -27.59 -13.44
N ASN A 377 5.68 -26.52 -13.55
CA ASN A 377 5.68 -25.40 -12.61
C ASN A 377 4.25 -24.97 -12.27
N LEU A 378 4.13 -24.03 -11.35
CA LEU A 378 2.85 -23.50 -10.90
C LEU A 378 2.04 -22.87 -12.06
N TYR A 379 2.70 -22.24 -13.03
CA TYR A 379 2.06 -21.65 -14.21
C TYR A 379 1.30 -22.69 -15.03
N ASP A 380 1.95 -23.82 -15.31
CA ASP A 380 1.37 -24.92 -16.06
C ASP A 380 0.17 -25.54 -15.32
N LEU A 381 0.27 -25.69 -13.99
CA LEU A 381 -0.82 -26.22 -13.17
C LEU A 381 -2.01 -25.26 -13.15
N ILE A 382 -1.78 -23.98 -12.94
CA ILE A 382 -2.83 -22.95 -12.95
C ILE A 382 -3.49 -22.91 -14.33
N THR A 383 -2.72 -22.95 -15.42
CA THR A 383 -3.22 -23.01 -16.80
C THR A 383 -4.01 -24.29 -17.08
N PHE A 384 -3.64 -25.41 -16.47
CA PHE A 384 -4.41 -26.64 -16.57
C PHE A 384 -5.76 -26.52 -15.85
N ILE A 385 -5.75 -26.03 -14.60
CA ILE A 385 -6.96 -25.88 -13.76
C ILE A 385 -7.91 -24.84 -14.35
N SER A 386 -7.40 -23.75 -14.90
CA SER A 386 -8.22 -22.65 -15.44
C SER A 386 -9.10 -23.05 -16.61
N LYS A 387 -8.72 -24.07 -17.38
CA LYS A 387 -9.56 -24.61 -18.45
C LYS A 387 -10.88 -25.15 -17.91
N PHE A 388 -10.89 -25.59 -16.66
CA PHE A 388 -12.07 -26.11 -15.99
C PHE A 388 -12.83 -25.01 -15.24
N ILE A 389 -12.13 -24.09 -14.58
CA ILE A 389 -12.75 -23.03 -13.77
C ILE A 389 -13.19 -21.83 -14.61
N LEU A 390 -12.27 -21.25 -15.38
CA LEU A 390 -12.50 -20.02 -16.15
C LEU A 390 -12.96 -20.30 -17.59
N LYS A 391 -12.97 -21.57 -18.01
CA LYS A 391 -13.18 -21.99 -19.41
C LYS A 391 -12.23 -21.28 -20.41
N LYS A 392 -11.11 -20.73 -19.92
CA LYS A 392 -10.07 -20.06 -20.72
C LYS A 392 -8.92 -21.00 -21.04
N ARG A 393 -8.33 -20.85 -22.24
CA ARG A 393 -7.19 -21.67 -22.71
C ARG A 393 -5.87 -21.36 -21.98
N ARG A 394 -5.70 -20.13 -21.50
CA ARG A 394 -4.53 -19.59 -20.78
C ARG A 394 -5.02 -18.75 -19.60
N VAL A 395 -4.27 -18.73 -18.49
CA VAL A 395 -4.49 -17.78 -17.40
C VAL A 395 -3.64 -16.56 -17.63
N ASN A 396 -4.27 -15.39 -17.57
CA ASN A 396 -3.56 -14.12 -17.55
C ASN A 396 -3.49 -13.64 -16.09
N GLY A 397 -2.33 -13.14 -15.68
CA GLY A 397 -2.15 -12.55 -14.35
C GLY A 397 -3.14 -11.42 -14.08
N VAL A 398 -3.44 -10.61 -15.09
CA VAL A 398 -4.41 -9.52 -15.00
C VAL A 398 -5.82 -10.01 -14.65
N ASP A 399 -6.27 -11.15 -15.22
CA ASP A 399 -7.57 -11.74 -14.90
C ASP A 399 -7.63 -12.18 -13.43
N LEU A 400 -6.55 -12.78 -12.94
CA LEU A 400 -6.43 -13.21 -11.54
C LEU A 400 -6.40 -11.99 -10.61
N VAL A 401 -5.67 -10.94 -10.95
CA VAL A 401 -5.62 -9.70 -10.18
C VAL A 401 -7.00 -9.06 -10.10
N LYS A 402 -7.72 -8.94 -11.22
CA LYS A 402 -9.12 -8.43 -11.24
C LYS A 402 -10.06 -9.30 -10.42
N TYR A 403 -9.92 -10.62 -10.49
CA TYR A 403 -10.69 -11.55 -9.65
C TYR A 403 -10.39 -11.35 -8.16
N ILE A 404 -9.11 -11.30 -7.78
CA ILE A 404 -8.66 -11.06 -6.41
C ILE A 404 -9.19 -9.72 -5.91
N ILE A 405 -9.14 -8.67 -6.75
CA ILE A 405 -9.57 -7.31 -6.43
C ILE A 405 -11.08 -7.22 -6.21
N SER A 406 -11.87 -7.83 -7.10
CA SER A 406 -13.34 -7.85 -7.03
C SER A 406 -13.91 -8.77 -5.93
N TYR A 407 -13.13 -9.70 -5.38
CA TYR A 407 -13.61 -10.63 -4.35
C TYR A 407 -13.78 -9.96 -2.97
N LYS A 408 -15.04 -9.73 -2.54
CA LYS A 408 -15.40 -9.03 -1.29
C LYS A 408 -14.72 -9.59 -0.02
N LYS A 409 -14.55 -10.91 0.12
CA LYS A 409 -13.85 -11.50 1.29
C LYS A 409 -12.33 -11.25 1.29
N VAL A 410 -11.73 -11.06 0.12
CA VAL A 410 -10.31 -10.74 0.00
C VAL A 410 -10.05 -9.27 0.35
N THR A 411 -11.05 -8.38 0.28
CA THR A 411 -10.92 -6.97 0.68
C THR A 411 -10.48 -6.79 2.13
N ASN A 412 -10.99 -7.59 3.08
CA ASN A 412 -10.54 -7.55 4.48
C ASN A 412 -9.09 -8.07 4.65
N ILE A 413 -8.70 -9.07 3.85
CA ILE A 413 -7.33 -9.60 3.84
C ILE A 413 -6.38 -8.57 3.24
N LYS A 414 -6.74 -7.90 2.13
CA LYS A 414 -5.99 -6.77 1.54
C LYS A 414 -5.83 -5.65 2.55
N GLN A 415 -6.92 -5.27 3.21
CA GLN A 415 -6.93 -4.25 4.26
C GLN A 415 -5.97 -4.60 5.39
N ASN A 416 -5.93 -5.85 5.84
CA ASN A 416 -5.09 -6.26 6.95
C ASN A 416 -3.64 -6.60 6.57
N ILE A 417 -3.38 -7.10 5.35
CA ILE A 417 -2.02 -7.30 4.80
C ILE A 417 -1.42 -5.94 4.52
N GLY A 418 -2.16 -5.10 3.81
CA GLY A 418 -1.81 -3.72 3.57
C GLY A 418 -1.61 -2.93 4.87
N LYS A 419 -2.52 -3.00 5.87
CA LYS A 419 -2.31 -2.33 7.17
C LYS A 419 -1.09 -2.84 7.94
N LYS A 420 -0.80 -4.16 7.91
CA LYS A 420 0.34 -4.73 8.65
C LYS A 420 1.68 -4.62 7.91
N MET A 421 1.71 -4.67 6.58
CA MET A 421 2.92 -4.62 5.75
C MET A 421 3.21 -3.24 5.17
N LEU A 422 2.16 -2.45 4.89
CA LEU A 422 2.23 -1.19 4.15
C LEU A 422 1.58 -0.03 4.92
N GLY A 423 1.07 -0.27 6.12
CA GLY A 423 0.24 0.69 6.86
C GLY A 423 -1.13 1.02 6.25
N ARG A 424 -1.46 0.55 5.03
CA ARG A 424 -2.70 0.94 4.30
C ARG A 424 -3.31 -0.18 3.47
N ALA A 425 -4.60 -0.11 3.18
CA ALA A 425 -5.40 -1.20 2.63
C ALA A 425 -5.14 -1.61 1.16
N ASN A 426 -4.66 -0.70 0.30
CA ASN A 426 -4.22 -0.89 -1.09
C ASN A 426 -3.87 0.49 -1.75
N LEU A 427 -3.28 0.48 -2.95
CA LEU A 427 -2.96 1.69 -3.74
C LEU A 427 -4.19 2.58 -3.99
N ARG A 428 -5.37 1.99 -4.18
CA ARG A 428 -6.64 2.73 -4.27
C ARG A 428 -6.91 3.48 -2.98
N SER A 429 -6.79 2.90 -1.79
CA SER A 429 -6.92 3.62 -0.52
C SER A 429 -5.80 4.64 -0.34
N TYR A 430 -4.58 4.41 -0.83
CA TYR A 430 -3.54 5.43 -0.79
C TYR A 430 -3.94 6.67 -1.61
N ILE A 431 -4.39 6.48 -2.85
CA ILE A 431 -4.82 7.55 -3.75
C ILE A 431 -6.15 8.13 -3.31
N VAL A 432 -7.13 7.31 -2.93
CA VAL A 432 -8.46 7.71 -2.47
C VAL A 432 -8.41 8.33 -1.09
N ASP A 433 -7.52 7.96 -0.19
CA ASP A 433 -7.38 8.62 1.12
C ASP A 433 -6.56 9.91 0.98
N LEU A 434 -5.59 9.98 0.05
CA LEU A 434 -4.95 11.24 -0.36
C LEU A 434 -6.00 12.18 -0.99
N VAL A 435 -6.88 11.65 -1.85
CA VAL A 435 -7.95 12.40 -2.49
C VAL A 435 -9.08 12.70 -1.50
N LYS A 436 -9.44 11.82 -0.56
CA LYS A 436 -10.51 12.02 0.44
C LYS A 436 -10.06 12.86 1.62
N SER A 437 -8.78 12.85 2.00
CA SER A 437 -8.25 13.86 2.92
C SER A 437 -8.37 15.24 2.29
N ILE A 438 -8.26 15.33 0.97
CA ILE A 438 -8.51 16.56 0.21
C ILE A 438 -10.03 16.80 0.03
N ASN A 439 -10.85 15.76 -0.15
CA ASN A 439 -12.25 15.91 -0.58
C ASN A 439 -13.28 15.93 0.56
N ASN A 440 -13.08 15.25 1.69
CA ASN A 440 -14.04 15.32 2.80
C ASN A 440 -13.96 16.66 3.56
N GLU A 441 -12.77 17.27 3.67
CA GLU A 441 -12.64 18.66 4.12
C GLU A 441 -13.28 19.64 3.12
N VAL A 442 -13.24 19.34 1.82
CA VAL A 442 -13.84 20.19 0.78
C VAL A 442 -15.37 20.06 0.73
N VAL A 443 -15.94 18.87 0.97
CA VAL A 443 -17.40 18.70 0.94
C VAL A 443 -18.09 19.34 2.15
N GLU A 444 -17.51 19.28 3.35
CA GLU A 444 -18.08 19.98 4.53
C GLU A 444 -17.91 21.51 4.45
N THR A 445 -16.91 22.02 3.72
CA THR A 445 -16.67 23.47 3.58
C THR A 445 -17.59 24.13 2.54
N TYR A 446 -18.19 23.37 1.61
CA TYR A 446 -18.91 23.93 0.45
C TYR A 446 -20.45 23.98 0.58
N GLU A 447 -21.06 23.48 1.66
CA GLU A 447 -22.53 23.58 1.85
C GLU A 447 -23.02 24.90 2.46
N ASN A 448 -22.16 25.90 2.68
CA ASN A 448 -22.57 27.23 3.17
C ASN A 448 -21.97 28.37 2.33
N GLU A 449 -22.64 28.70 1.22
CA GLU A 449 -22.22 29.69 0.21
C GLU A 449 -22.21 31.17 0.70
N ASP A 450 -22.66 31.47 1.93
CA ASP A 450 -22.76 32.85 2.45
C ASP A 450 -21.62 33.27 3.40
N LEU A 451 -20.61 32.43 3.64
CA LEU A 451 -19.46 32.78 4.51
C LEU A 451 -18.15 33.08 3.75
N ASN A 452 -18.14 32.97 2.42
CA ASN A 452 -16.92 32.95 1.60
C ASN A 452 -16.21 34.30 1.35
N GLU A 453 -16.58 35.38 2.06
CA GLU A 453 -15.88 36.67 1.93
C GLU A 453 -15.20 37.18 3.21
N ARG A 454 -15.24 36.45 4.34
CA ARG A 454 -14.46 36.80 5.53
C ARG A 454 -14.02 35.57 6.33
N ASP A 455 -12.72 35.33 6.27
CA ASP A 455 -11.89 34.54 7.19
C ASP A 455 -12.12 33.01 7.33
N HIS A 456 -11.02 32.38 7.77
CA HIS A 456 -10.94 31.12 8.51
C HIS A 456 -11.09 29.82 7.73
N TYR A 457 -9.97 29.08 7.67
CA TYR A 457 -9.80 27.66 8.00
C TYR A 457 -8.78 27.03 7.05
N PHE A 458 -7.68 26.59 7.67
CA PHE A 458 -6.69 25.73 7.02
C PHE A 458 -7.40 24.49 6.45
N SER A 459 -6.84 23.85 5.43
CA SER A 459 -7.05 22.40 5.29
C SER A 459 -6.08 21.76 6.28
N TYR A 460 -6.57 21.10 7.33
CA TYR A 460 -5.74 20.57 8.42
C TYR A 460 -6.27 19.24 8.93
N VAL A 461 -5.37 18.26 9.06
CA VAL A 461 -5.71 17.07 9.83
C VAL A 461 -5.76 17.45 11.32
N GLU A 462 -6.93 17.27 11.92
CA GLU A 462 -7.15 17.48 13.36
C GLU A 462 -6.84 16.22 14.16
N TYR A 463 -6.15 16.41 15.27
CA TYR A 463 -5.83 15.38 16.26
C TYR A 463 -6.36 15.82 17.62
N GLU A 464 -7.15 14.96 18.24
CA GLU A 464 -7.60 15.06 19.63
C GLU A 464 -6.91 13.96 20.45
N ASP A 465 -6.51 14.27 21.69
CA ASP A 465 -6.13 13.25 22.66
C ASP A 465 -7.41 12.70 23.31
N GLU A 466 -7.63 11.38 23.24
CA GLU A 466 -8.61 10.67 24.10
C GLU A 466 -8.07 10.47 25.53
#